data_AF-A0A963DVM1-F1
#
_entry.id   AF-A0A963DVM1-F1
#
_cell.length_a   1.000
_cell.length_b   1.000
_cell.length_c   1.000
_cell.angle_alpha   90.00
_cell.angle_beta   90.00
_cell.angle_gamma   90.00
#
_symmetry.space_group_name_H-M   'P 1'
#
loop_
_entity.id
_entity.type
_entity.pdbx_description
1 polymer ?
#
loop_
_entity_poly.entity_id
_entity_poly.type
_entity_poly.pdbx_seq_one_letter_code
_entity_poly.pdbx_strand_id
1 'polypeptide(L)'
;MHRTDPPFARPSPWRRQCAALPAIALLASTLTLLPGVARAFTQSGVGTIIANAVPMGHEWVTRLAALELVGGDPVAKPDPLDPRRTWTQGKAKNLDLSSADAQGELKRIRRQAYRDKRYESTYKPVYDAIVGERWVDIGGYNVTNSQNPLNLNCWDAVAQEPADVQYDHFMRRYDDRGGDGGVQAARRSRERFIEYFVNAAMAPTTLMVVWDGGGYSARTEVDRNYFLFGRAAHLFEDSFSSEHTVRIAADNYESVRQVKSYLCAAGSEQHTHSTAETAEYASGDVIWKRGTQFDPTWNSYKPSNMTTLALVATEASKDLWAAFIRSMGAPLAQRQAVARAEAEKLAENWLSSDDAEMRDWYTNPVHRREGYVREANKDLPGQSVSECMQGLGVQSGEQAEKVRELERTQRICLYNAKAVDGYADLWDTSLRMPYNWAWKDTLKWQQPPSDWKIPERPADTGTRVRIRSRLNGQYMTAPDGIRNDAWIYARAGAQPLEFIRVGPASNAYYRLSDANLFLSYRFSTGAVKLYKSPLQANYAVKRVGDAFAIENLFWKHFMWLYKESPYITRKGDPGKRNAQWLIESRQADAP
;
A
#
# COMPACT_ATOMS: atom_id res chain seq x y z
N MET A 1 22.20 76.59 -29.47
CA MET A 1 23.16 75.82 -30.28
C MET A 1 24.56 76.26 -29.88
N HIS A 2 25.17 75.56 -28.93
CA HIS A 2 26.59 75.62 -28.57
C HIS A 2 26.80 74.75 -27.32
N ARG A 3 27.86 73.91 -27.35
CA ARG A 3 28.89 73.68 -26.31
C ARG A 3 28.39 73.34 -24.88
N THR A 4 28.89 72.34 -24.14
CA THR A 4 30.27 71.84 -23.96
C THR A 4 30.20 70.56 -23.10
N ASP A 5 30.78 69.47 -23.58
CA ASP A 5 31.90 68.68 -23.03
C ASP A 5 32.07 68.34 -21.50
N PRO A 6 32.80 67.23 -21.20
CA PRO A 6 32.61 66.24 -20.10
C PRO A 6 33.58 66.52 -18.90
N PRO A 7 34.15 65.60 -18.07
CA PRO A 7 34.01 64.14 -17.84
C PRO A 7 34.08 63.64 -16.35
N PHE A 8 34.04 62.30 -16.17
CA PHE A 8 34.61 61.43 -15.11
C PHE A 8 34.58 61.78 -13.60
N ALA A 9 34.09 60.77 -12.86
CA ALA A 9 34.57 60.21 -11.57
C ALA A 9 34.08 60.76 -10.20
N ARG A 10 33.71 59.78 -9.35
CA ARG A 10 33.34 59.69 -7.91
C ARG A 10 34.24 60.52 -6.97
N PRO A 11 33.88 60.82 -5.68
CA PRO A 11 33.12 59.98 -4.73
C PRO A 11 32.18 60.70 -3.71
N SER A 12 31.41 59.91 -2.94
CA SER A 12 30.72 60.30 -1.69
C SER A 12 31.74 60.85 -0.66
N PRO A 13 31.39 61.63 0.42
CA PRO A 13 30.51 61.13 1.49
C PRO A 13 29.83 62.19 2.45
N TRP A 14 29.02 61.70 3.40
CA TRP A 14 28.49 62.34 4.63
C TRP A 14 27.42 63.43 4.52
N ARG A 15 26.40 63.53 5.41
CA ARG A 15 25.67 62.65 6.35
C ARG A 15 24.80 63.59 7.20
N ARG A 16 23.70 63.05 7.74
CA ARG A 16 22.93 63.41 8.97
C ARG A 16 21.48 63.76 8.62
N GLN A 17 20.44 63.15 9.19
CA GLN A 17 20.20 62.32 10.39
C GLN A 17 18.80 61.69 10.19
N CYS A 18 18.31 60.63 10.83
CA CYS A 18 18.81 59.68 11.82
C CYS A 18 17.81 58.49 11.89
N ALA A 19 18.34 57.33 12.30
CA ALA A 19 17.73 56.28 13.15
C ALA A 19 16.46 55.53 12.67
N ALA A 20 16.29 54.23 12.86
CA ALA A 20 17.16 53.17 13.34
C ALA A 20 16.57 51.81 12.88
N LEU A 21 17.42 50.92 12.38
CA LEU A 21 17.18 49.47 12.42
C LEU A 21 17.65 48.98 13.79
N PRO A 22 16.95 48.02 14.42
CA PRO A 22 17.53 46.69 14.43
C PRO A 22 16.52 45.52 14.35
N ALA A 23 17.07 44.36 13.95
CA ALA A 23 16.63 43.01 14.32
C ALA A 23 15.41 42.38 13.60
N ILE A 24 15.53 42.11 12.29
CA ILE A 24 14.91 40.93 11.68
C ILE A 24 15.94 39.79 11.74
N ALA A 25 16.19 39.29 12.95
CA ALA A 25 17.06 38.14 13.20
C ALA A 25 16.78 37.59 14.61
N LEU A 26 15.51 37.28 14.93
CA LEU A 26 15.12 36.48 16.11
C LEU A 26 13.61 36.21 16.11
N LEU A 27 13.11 35.48 15.12
CA LEU A 27 11.81 34.79 15.19
C LEU A 27 11.85 33.43 14.46
N ALA A 28 13.05 32.85 14.33
CA ALA A 28 13.28 31.50 13.82
C ALA A 28 13.57 30.48 14.96
N SER A 29 13.32 30.84 16.22
CA SER A 29 13.74 30.06 17.39
C SER A 29 12.68 29.85 18.48
N THR A 30 11.41 30.08 18.21
CA THR A 30 10.30 29.84 19.18
C THR A 30 9.08 29.14 18.57
N LEU A 31 9.26 28.41 17.46
CA LEU A 31 8.29 27.44 16.94
C LEU A 31 8.67 25.99 17.28
N THR A 32 9.41 25.83 18.38
CA THR A 32 9.63 24.56 19.05
C THR A 32 8.91 24.64 20.39
N LEU A 33 7.93 23.76 20.61
CA LEU A 33 7.03 23.62 21.78
C LEU A 33 5.57 24.07 21.58
N LEU A 34 4.98 23.83 20.40
CA LEU A 34 3.54 23.57 20.31
C LEU A 34 3.32 22.05 20.13
N PRO A 35 2.41 21.41 20.90
CA PRO A 35 2.07 20.02 20.67
C PRO A 35 1.60 19.85 19.24
N GLY A 36 2.15 18.84 18.55
CA GLY A 36 1.90 18.62 17.13
C GLY A 36 0.42 18.49 16.84
N VAL A 37 -0.08 19.31 15.92
CA VAL A 37 -1.41 19.14 15.33
C VAL A 37 -1.41 17.79 14.62
N ALA A 38 -2.26 16.85 15.05
CA ALA A 38 -2.34 15.54 14.42
C ALA A 38 -2.96 15.74 13.02
N ARG A 39 -2.26 15.29 11.98
CA ARG A 39 -2.82 15.16 10.62
C ARG A 39 -3.47 13.78 10.46
N ALA A 40 -4.17 13.34 11.49
CA ALA A 40 -4.69 12.00 11.65
C ALA A 40 -6.10 11.91 11.06
N PHE A 41 -6.18 11.79 9.73
CA PHE A 41 -7.43 11.57 8.99
C PHE A 41 -7.15 10.55 7.87
N THR A 42 -8.04 9.56 7.69
CA THR A 42 -7.98 8.53 6.62
C THR A 42 -7.85 9.15 5.23
N GLN A 43 -8.43 10.34 5.06
CA GLN A 43 -8.42 11.12 3.82
C GLN A 43 -7.70 12.47 3.96
N SER A 44 -6.67 12.55 4.81
CA SER A 44 -5.89 13.78 5.02
C SER A 44 -5.45 14.43 3.69
N GLY A 45 -5.87 15.69 3.47
CA GLY A 45 -5.44 16.55 2.35
C GLY A 45 -6.51 17.11 1.40
N VAL A 46 -7.80 16.91 1.65
CA VAL A 46 -8.89 17.58 0.92
C VAL A 46 -8.84 19.12 1.13
N GLY A 47 -9.09 19.87 0.07
CA GLY A 47 -9.51 21.27 0.20
C GLY A 47 -10.97 21.33 0.65
N THR A 48 -11.20 21.97 1.80
CA THR A 48 -12.51 22.36 2.38
C THR A 48 -13.54 21.24 2.60
N ILE A 49 -13.80 20.97 3.88
CA ILE A 49 -14.88 20.18 4.49
C ILE A 49 -14.61 18.67 4.69
N ILE A 50 -14.16 17.89 3.69
CA ILE A 50 -14.02 16.42 3.87
C ILE A 50 -12.64 16.00 4.46
N ALA A 51 -11.62 16.85 4.34
CA ALA A 51 -10.20 16.56 4.65
C ALA A 51 -9.86 16.23 6.09
N ASN A 52 -10.63 16.85 6.97
CA ASN A 52 -10.38 16.93 8.39
C ASN A 52 -11.61 16.41 9.15
N ALA A 53 -12.43 15.58 8.50
CA ALA A 53 -13.70 15.09 9.04
C ALA A 53 -13.69 13.58 9.31
N VAL A 54 -12.95 12.77 8.54
CA VAL A 54 -12.94 11.30 8.72
C VAL A 54 -11.63 10.84 9.39
N PRO A 55 -11.65 10.48 10.68
CA PRO A 55 -10.49 10.03 11.45
C PRO A 55 -9.96 8.70 10.90
N MET A 56 -8.78 8.25 11.34
CA MET A 56 -8.22 6.97 10.92
C MET A 56 -9.14 5.79 11.25
N GLY A 57 -9.23 4.81 10.34
CA GLY A 57 -10.03 3.59 10.48
C GLY A 57 -9.12 2.40 10.72
N HIS A 58 -9.00 1.52 9.72
CA HIS A 58 -8.05 0.39 9.71
C HIS A 58 -6.62 0.79 10.08
N GLU A 59 -6.17 1.97 9.66
CA GLU A 59 -4.83 2.44 10.00
C GLU A 59 -4.63 2.58 11.51
N TRP A 60 -5.69 2.96 12.25
CA TRP A 60 -5.65 3.00 13.70
C TRP A 60 -5.66 1.60 14.33
N VAL A 61 -6.51 0.69 13.82
CA VAL A 61 -6.61 -0.69 14.32
C VAL A 61 -5.27 -1.39 14.17
N THR A 62 -4.68 -1.35 12.98
CA THR A 62 -3.36 -1.95 12.71
C THR A 62 -2.24 -1.33 13.49
N ARG A 63 -2.22 0.00 13.58
CA ARG A 63 -1.24 0.70 14.41
C ARG A 63 -1.36 0.27 15.87
N LEU A 64 -2.55 0.36 16.46
CA LEU A 64 -2.78 0.09 17.87
C LEU A 64 -2.45 -1.38 18.20
N ALA A 65 -2.94 -2.32 17.39
CA ALA A 65 -2.67 -3.74 17.54
C ALA A 65 -1.16 -4.05 17.51
N ALA A 66 -0.44 -3.49 16.52
CA ALA A 66 1.00 -3.68 16.43
C ALA A 66 1.72 -3.11 17.66
N LEU A 67 1.43 -1.87 18.05
CA LEU A 67 2.13 -1.18 19.14
C LEU A 67 1.87 -1.84 20.50
N GLU A 68 0.64 -2.29 20.78
CA GLU A 68 0.34 -3.05 21.99
C GLU A 68 1.16 -4.34 22.09
N LEU A 69 1.51 -4.96 20.96
CA LEU A 69 2.31 -6.17 20.90
C LEU A 69 3.82 -5.89 20.98
N VAL A 70 4.32 -4.89 20.25
CA VAL A 70 5.76 -4.69 20.06
C VAL A 70 6.45 -3.82 21.10
N GLY A 71 5.75 -3.18 22.03
CA GLY A 71 6.40 -2.43 23.12
C GLY A 71 5.66 -1.22 23.67
N GLY A 72 4.35 -1.11 23.43
CA GLY A 72 3.51 0.01 23.86
C GLY A 72 3.51 1.18 22.87
N ASP A 73 2.54 2.07 23.05
CA ASP A 73 2.38 3.28 22.24
C ASP A 73 3.06 4.48 22.91
N PRO A 74 4.10 5.08 22.29
CA PRO A 74 4.78 6.25 22.86
C PRO A 74 4.02 7.56 22.62
N VAL A 75 2.98 7.56 21.77
CA VAL A 75 2.24 8.76 21.35
C VAL A 75 0.85 8.82 22.00
N ALA A 76 0.06 7.76 21.89
CA ALA A 76 -1.25 7.71 22.55
C ALA A 76 -1.10 7.36 24.02
N LYS A 77 -1.75 8.13 24.90
CA LYS A 77 -1.72 7.86 26.34
C LYS A 77 -2.54 6.61 26.66
N PRO A 78 -2.15 5.83 27.69
CA PRO A 78 -2.96 4.73 28.18
C PRO A 78 -4.38 5.21 28.49
N ASP A 79 -5.38 4.48 27.99
CA ASP A 79 -6.78 4.81 28.23
C ASP A 79 -7.25 4.19 29.56
N PRO A 80 -7.53 4.99 30.61
CA PRO A 80 -8.03 4.46 31.87
C PRO A 80 -9.42 3.87 31.76
N LEU A 81 -10.19 4.25 30.72
CA LEU A 81 -11.56 3.81 30.46
C LEU A 81 -11.62 2.76 29.35
N ASP A 82 -10.51 2.11 29.02
CA ASP A 82 -10.49 1.04 28.02
C ASP A 82 -11.46 -0.09 28.41
N PRO A 83 -12.55 -0.29 27.64
CA PRO A 83 -13.59 -1.27 27.98
C PRO A 83 -13.06 -2.71 27.93
N ARG A 84 -11.98 -2.99 27.20
CA ARG A 84 -11.42 -4.35 27.07
C ARG A 84 -10.81 -4.89 28.37
N ARG A 85 -10.51 -4.01 29.33
CA ARG A 85 -9.92 -4.39 30.63
C ARG A 85 -10.78 -5.39 31.40
N THR A 86 -12.09 -5.29 31.28
CA THR A 86 -13.05 -6.17 31.97
C THR A 86 -13.58 -7.30 31.10
N TRP A 87 -13.16 -7.39 29.84
CA TRP A 87 -13.63 -8.45 28.94
C TRP A 87 -13.07 -9.82 29.34
N THR A 88 -13.90 -10.86 29.20
CA THR A 88 -13.51 -12.26 29.38
C THR A 88 -13.46 -13.02 28.06
N GLN A 89 -14.06 -12.48 26.99
CA GLN A 89 -14.13 -13.04 25.63
C GLN A 89 -13.90 -11.92 24.60
N GLY A 90 -13.73 -12.25 23.31
CA GLY A 90 -13.37 -11.27 22.28
C GLY A 90 -11.96 -10.67 22.43
N LYS A 91 -11.08 -11.37 23.16
CA LYS A 91 -9.66 -11.01 23.36
C LYS A 91 -8.77 -11.82 22.42
N ALA A 92 -7.57 -11.29 22.16
CA ALA A 92 -6.55 -12.00 21.40
C ALA A 92 -6.27 -13.39 22.01
N LYS A 93 -6.15 -14.41 21.17
CA LYS A 93 -6.11 -15.83 21.54
C LYS A 93 -4.68 -16.38 21.59
N ASN A 94 -3.72 -15.82 20.84
CA ASN A 94 -2.33 -16.25 20.80
C ASN A 94 -1.31 -15.12 20.50
N LEU A 95 -0.88 -14.47 21.58
CA LEU A 95 0.14 -13.40 21.54
C LEU A 95 1.57 -13.89 21.82
N ASP A 96 1.81 -15.19 21.87
CA ASP A 96 3.14 -15.70 22.22
C ASP A 96 4.16 -15.36 21.13
N LEU A 97 5.21 -14.64 21.54
CA LEU A 97 6.37 -14.27 20.75
C LEU A 97 7.67 -14.70 21.43
N SER A 98 7.62 -15.59 22.42
CA SER A 98 8.76 -15.96 23.26
C SER A 98 9.84 -16.79 22.54
N SER A 99 9.52 -17.39 21.39
CA SER A 99 10.47 -18.17 20.60
C SER A 99 11.64 -17.31 20.12
N ALA A 100 12.83 -17.92 19.99
CA ALA A 100 14.04 -17.20 19.58
C ALA A 100 13.88 -16.55 18.19
N ASP A 101 13.22 -17.24 17.27
CA ASP A 101 12.94 -16.77 15.91
C ASP A 101 11.99 -15.56 15.91
N ALA A 102 10.90 -15.62 16.67
CA ALA A 102 9.96 -14.50 16.80
C ALA A 102 10.61 -13.28 17.49
N GLN A 103 11.45 -13.51 18.50
CA GLN A 103 12.24 -12.45 19.14
C GLN A 103 13.25 -11.82 18.18
N GLY A 104 13.83 -12.61 17.27
CA GLY A 104 14.70 -12.12 16.21
C GLY A 104 13.99 -11.11 15.30
N GLU A 105 12.78 -11.45 14.85
CA GLU A 105 11.98 -10.56 14.02
C GLU A 105 11.47 -9.33 14.78
N LEU A 106 11.01 -9.50 16.02
CA LEU A 106 10.61 -8.39 16.89
C LEU A 106 11.75 -7.38 17.09
N LYS A 107 12.99 -7.88 17.27
CA LYS A 107 14.19 -7.04 17.35
C LYS A 107 14.48 -6.33 16.03
N ARG A 108 14.22 -6.96 14.88
CA ARG A 108 14.35 -6.33 13.56
C ARG A 108 13.35 -5.19 13.38
N ILE A 109 12.08 -5.38 13.80
CA ILE A 109 11.05 -4.33 13.77
C ILE A 109 11.48 -3.15 14.65
N ARG A 110 11.85 -3.41 15.91
CA ARG A 110 12.24 -2.36 16.88
C ARG A 110 13.46 -1.54 16.45
N ARG A 111 14.37 -2.12 15.66
CA ARG A 111 15.55 -1.42 15.11
C ARG A 111 15.21 -0.45 13.98
N GLN A 112 14.03 -0.58 13.37
CA GLN A 112 13.59 0.26 12.26
C GLN A 112 12.64 1.35 12.78
N ALA A 113 13.13 2.17 13.71
CA ALA A 113 12.36 3.32 14.18
C ALA A 113 12.04 4.26 13.01
N TYR A 114 10.78 4.66 12.90
CA TYR A 114 10.29 5.52 11.84
C TYR A 114 9.38 6.59 12.42
N ARG A 115 9.65 7.84 12.05
CA ARG A 115 8.92 9.01 12.54
C ARG A 115 8.07 9.56 11.42
N ASP A 116 6.88 9.02 11.25
CA ASP A 116 5.87 9.58 10.38
C ASP A 116 4.85 10.39 11.19
N LYS A 117 4.52 11.59 10.72
CA LYS A 117 3.56 12.47 11.40
C LYS A 117 2.10 12.17 11.05
N ARG A 118 1.88 11.25 10.11
CA ARG A 118 0.55 10.94 9.57
C ARG A 118 -0.14 9.89 10.44
N TYR A 119 0.53 8.76 10.63
CA TYR A 119 0.01 7.64 11.41
C TYR A 119 0.75 7.47 12.74
N GLU A 120 1.90 8.12 12.97
CA GLU A 120 2.70 7.95 14.20
C GLU A 120 2.97 6.47 14.51
N SER A 121 3.35 5.73 13.47
CA SER A 121 3.55 4.28 13.45
C SER A 121 4.68 3.79 14.35
N THR A 122 5.60 4.68 14.75
CA THR A 122 6.82 4.42 15.54
C THR A 122 7.87 3.51 14.86
N TYR A 123 7.44 2.49 14.12
CA TYR A 123 8.29 1.52 13.44
C TYR A 123 7.93 1.41 11.97
N LYS A 124 8.95 1.34 11.11
CA LYS A 124 8.78 1.27 9.65
C LYS A 124 7.89 0.10 9.19
N PRO A 125 8.01 -1.13 9.74
CA PRO A 125 7.12 -2.23 9.34
C PRO A 125 5.63 -1.98 9.66
N VAL A 126 5.32 -1.19 10.71
CA VAL A 126 3.95 -0.80 11.05
C VAL A 126 3.42 0.22 10.03
N TYR A 127 4.23 1.24 9.70
CA TYR A 127 3.90 2.18 8.61
C TYR A 127 3.66 1.45 7.28
N ASP A 128 4.50 0.46 6.97
CA ASP A 128 4.42 -0.28 5.71
C ASP A 128 3.15 -1.13 5.61
N ALA A 129 2.72 -1.75 6.72
CA ALA A 129 1.44 -2.45 6.81
C ALA A 129 0.26 -1.49 6.62
N ILE A 130 0.28 -0.33 7.28
CA ILE A 130 -0.78 0.70 7.11
C ILE A 130 -0.89 1.15 5.65
N VAL A 131 0.24 1.38 4.96
CA VAL A 131 0.22 1.73 3.53
C VAL A 131 -0.31 0.57 2.68
N GLY A 132 -0.04 -0.68 3.08
CA GLY A 132 -0.58 -1.89 2.46
C GLY A 132 -2.08 -2.02 2.57
N GLU A 133 -2.65 -1.68 3.73
CA GLU A 133 -4.10 -1.69 3.94
C GLU A 133 -4.79 -0.69 3.05
N ARG A 134 -4.32 0.55 3.15
CA ARG A 134 -4.81 1.65 2.32
C ARG A 134 -4.68 1.31 0.84
N TRP A 135 -3.66 0.56 0.42
CA TRP A 135 -3.58 0.18 -0.98
C TRP A 135 -4.79 -0.64 -1.46
N VAL A 136 -5.34 -1.54 -0.63
CA VAL A 136 -6.54 -2.30 -0.99
C VAL A 136 -7.72 -1.35 -1.15
N ASP A 137 -7.93 -0.46 -0.17
CA ASP A 137 -9.05 0.47 -0.15
C ASP A 137 -8.99 1.54 -1.26
N ILE A 138 -7.83 2.12 -1.50
CA ILE A 138 -7.71 3.32 -2.34
C ILE A 138 -6.79 3.16 -3.53
N GLY A 139 -6.13 2.02 -3.76
CA GLY A 139 -5.34 1.72 -4.96
C GLY A 139 -4.21 2.73 -5.27
N GLY A 140 -3.80 3.51 -4.28
CA GLY A 140 -2.88 4.64 -4.45
C GLY A 140 -3.49 5.88 -5.13
N TYR A 141 -4.80 5.93 -5.32
CA TYR A 141 -5.50 7.04 -5.95
C TYR A 141 -5.66 8.26 -5.05
N ASN A 142 -5.77 9.43 -5.69
CA ASN A 142 -6.25 10.65 -5.07
C ASN A 142 -7.79 10.60 -5.11
N VAL A 143 -8.39 10.16 -4.02
CA VAL A 143 -9.84 9.97 -3.89
C VAL A 143 -10.59 11.28 -4.16
N THR A 144 -10.10 12.42 -3.65
CA THR A 144 -10.72 13.73 -3.89
C THR A 144 -10.78 14.08 -5.37
N ASN A 145 -9.70 13.81 -6.10
CA ASN A 145 -9.67 14.06 -7.53
C ASN A 145 -10.54 13.05 -8.29
N SER A 146 -10.58 11.78 -7.87
CA SER A 146 -11.41 10.74 -8.48
C SER A 146 -12.91 10.99 -8.29
N GLN A 147 -13.32 11.50 -7.13
CA GLN A 147 -14.72 11.82 -6.80
C GLN A 147 -15.21 13.14 -7.43
N ASN A 148 -14.34 13.93 -8.03
CA ASN A 148 -14.76 15.14 -8.74
C ASN A 148 -15.61 14.73 -9.96
N PRO A 149 -16.86 15.21 -10.12
CA PRO A 149 -17.73 14.85 -11.24
C PRO A 149 -17.18 15.19 -12.63
N LEU A 150 -16.19 16.09 -12.72
CA LEU A 150 -15.51 16.44 -13.96
C LEU A 150 -14.41 15.45 -14.36
N ASN A 151 -14.05 14.54 -13.47
CA ASN A 151 -13.02 13.53 -13.67
C ASN A 151 -13.62 12.13 -13.80
N LEU A 152 -12.85 11.23 -14.40
CA LEU A 152 -13.18 9.82 -14.42
C LEU A 152 -12.86 9.22 -13.04
N ASN A 153 -13.84 8.60 -12.39
CA ASN A 153 -13.67 8.02 -11.07
C ASN A 153 -12.96 6.66 -11.14
N CYS A 154 -11.64 6.72 -11.30
CA CYS A 154 -10.80 5.52 -11.37
C CYS A 154 -10.59 4.83 -10.02
N TRP A 155 -10.85 5.52 -8.90
CA TRP A 155 -10.81 4.88 -7.59
C TRP A 155 -11.96 3.88 -7.46
N ASP A 156 -13.21 4.33 -7.65
CA ASP A 156 -14.37 3.45 -7.56
C ASP A 156 -14.29 2.31 -8.57
N ALA A 157 -13.94 2.63 -9.82
CA ALA A 157 -13.91 1.65 -10.89
C ALA A 157 -12.75 0.66 -10.83
N VAL A 158 -11.76 0.82 -9.95
CA VAL A 158 -10.61 -0.10 -9.85
C VAL A 158 -10.46 -0.71 -8.48
N ALA A 159 -10.61 0.08 -7.42
CA ALA A 159 -10.33 -0.34 -6.04
C ALA A 159 -11.57 -0.70 -5.23
N GLN A 160 -12.75 -0.13 -5.51
CA GLN A 160 -13.93 -0.31 -4.63
C GLN A 160 -15.05 -1.16 -5.24
N GLU A 161 -15.50 -0.83 -6.45
CA GLU A 161 -16.74 -1.38 -7.01
C GLU A 161 -16.61 -2.63 -7.89
N PRO A 162 -15.45 -2.97 -8.52
CA PRO A 162 -15.37 -4.16 -9.35
C PRO A 162 -15.76 -5.44 -8.61
N ALA A 163 -16.42 -6.36 -9.30
CA ALA A 163 -16.88 -7.60 -8.69
C ALA A 163 -15.71 -8.46 -8.16
N ASP A 164 -14.57 -8.48 -8.85
CA ASP A 164 -13.42 -9.27 -8.43
C ASP A 164 -12.67 -8.69 -7.21
N VAL A 165 -12.88 -7.42 -6.88
CA VAL A 165 -12.31 -6.79 -5.67
C VAL A 165 -13.21 -6.92 -4.44
N GLN A 166 -14.50 -7.26 -4.59
CA GLN A 166 -15.41 -7.36 -3.44
C GLN A 166 -14.92 -8.32 -2.35
N TYR A 167 -14.30 -9.44 -2.74
CA TYR A 167 -13.72 -10.38 -1.78
C TYR A 167 -12.45 -9.86 -1.09
N ASP A 168 -11.78 -8.83 -1.63
CA ASP A 168 -10.72 -8.12 -0.90
C ASP A 168 -11.27 -7.23 0.21
N HIS A 169 -12.56 -6.86 0.11
CA HIS A 169 -13.29 -6.07 1.10
C HIS A 169 -14.19 -6.90 2.03
N PHE A 170 -14.01 -8.23 2.02
CA PHE A 170 -14.92 -9.16 2.71
C PHE A 170 -16.40 -8.90 2.35
N MET A 171 -16.69 -8.57 1.09
CA MET A 171 -18.04 -8.29 0.61
C MET A 171 -18.48 -9.28 -0.47
N ARG A 172 -19.79 -9.34 -0.67
CA ARG A 172 -20.41 -10.07 -1.78
C ARG A 172 -20.28 -9.33 -3.09
N ARG A 173 -20.13 -10.11 -4.15
CA ARG A 173 -20.44 -9.65 -5.50
C ARG A 173 -21.93 -9.44 -5.68
N TYR A 174 -22.27 -8.62 -6.66
CA TYR A 174 -23.66 -8.38 -7.07
C TYR A 174 -24.39 -9.67 -7.52
N ASP A 175 -23.64 -10.67 -7.99
CA ASP A 175 -24.13 -11.97 -8.44
C ASP A 175 -24.06 -13.09 -7.39
N ASP A 176 -23.56 -12.82 -6.17
CA ASP A 176 -23.60 -13.74 -5.03
C ASP A 176 -24.98 -13.66 -4.34
N ARG A 177 -25.95 -14.43 -4.85
CA ARG A 177 -27.36 -14.33 -4.46
C ARG A 177 -27.78 -15.29 -3.35
N GLY A 178 -28.76 -14.86 -2.56
CA GLY A 178 -29.38 -15.66 -1.50
C GLY A 178 -28.41 -16.01 -0.37
N GLY A 179 -28.82 -16.95 0.48
CA GLY A 179 -27.98 -17.45 1.57
C GLY A 179 -26.68 -18.12 1.07
N ASP A 180 -26.74 -18.84 -0.06
CA ASP A 180 -25.55 -19.45 -0.69
C ASP A 180 -24.52 -18.40 -1.15
N GLY A 181 -24.97 -17.22 -1.57
CA GLY A 181 -24.08 -16.11 -1.89
C GLY A 181 -23.26 -15.66 -0.68
N GLY A 182 -23.85 -15.65 0.52
CA GLY A 182 -23.16 -15.35 1.77
C GLY A 182 -22.08 -16.39 2.10
N VAL A 183 -22.41 -17.68 1.96
CA VAL A 183 -21.46 -18.79 2.15
C VAL A 183 -20.28 -18.69 1.17
N GLN A 184 -20.57 -18.42 -0.11
CA GLN A 184 -19.52 -18.29 -1.12
C GLN A 184 -18.61 -17.11 -0.83
N ALA A 185 -19.15 -15.93 -0.51
CA ALA A 185 -18.36 -14.75 -0.22
C ALA A 185 -17.49 -14.93 1.02
N ALA A 186 -18.02 -15.51 2.10
CA ALA A 186 -17.24 -15.82 3.31
C ALA A 186 -16.09 -16.80 3.01
N ARG A 187 -16.38 -17.89 2.28
CA ARG A 187 -15.36 -18.87 1.90
C ARG A 187 -14.28 -18.25 1.02
N ARG A 188 -14.65 -17.50 -0.02
CA ARG A 188 -13.70 -16.86 -0.95
C ARG A 188 -12.83 -15.82 -0.26
N SER A 189 -13.42 -14.99 0.60
CA SER A 189 -12.67 -13.99 1.37
C SER A 189 -11.68 -14.66 2.34
N ARG A 190 -12.09 -15.75 2.99
CA ARG A 190 -11.20 -16.54 3.86
C ARG A 190 -10.05 -17.21 3.10
N GLU A 191 -10.33 -17.82 1.94
CA GLU A 191 -9.30 -18.39 1.07
C GLU A 191 -8.27 -17.32 0.66
N ARG A 192 -8.76 -16.13 0.32
CA ARG A 192 -7.95 -15.00 -0.12
C ARG A 192 -7.13 -14.38 1.00
N PHE A 193 -7.68 -14.28 2.21
CA PHE A 193 -6.95 -13.91 3.43
C PHE A 193 -5.72 -14.80 3.63
N ILE A 194 -5.94 -16.13 3.63
CA ILE A 194 -4.88 -17.12 3.83
C ILE A 194 -3.80 -16.97 2.74
N GLU A 195 -4.23 -16.82 1.49
CA GLU A 195 -3.30 -16.59 0.37
C GLU A 195 -2.50 -15.31 0.54
N TYR A 196 -3.13 -14.18 0.86
CA TYR A 196 -2.44 -12.90 1.06
C TYR A 196 -1.45 -12.97 2.23
N PHE A 197 -1.83 -13.58 3.34
CA PHE A 197 -0.94 -13.74 4.49
C PHE A 197 0.30 -14.59 4.14
N VAL A 198 0.09 -15.73 3.49
CA VAL A 198 1.20 -16.63 3.08
C VAL A 198 2.09 -15.95 2.03
N ASN A 199 1.49 -15.29 1.03
CA ASN A 199 2.23 -14.57 -0.01
C ASN A 199 3.04 -13.40 0.57
N ALA A 200 2.50 -12.70 1.57
CA ALA A 200 3.22 -11.66 2.30
C ALA A 200 4.44 -12.23 3.04
N ALA A 201 4.29 -13.35 3.74
CA ALA A 201 5.40 -13.97 4.47
C ALA A 201 6.49 -14.54 3.53
N MET A 202 6.07 -15.10 2.39
CA MET A 202 6.96 -15.75 1.42
C MET A 202 7.55 -14.81 0.37
N ALA A 203 7.08 -13.56 0.28
CA ALA A 203 7.65 -12.61 -0.66
C ALA A 203 9.16 -12.42 -0.43
N PRO A 204 9.98 -12.34 -1.49
CA PRO A 204 11.39 -11.99 -1.34
C PRO A 204 11.53 -10.63 -0.65
N THR A 205 12.39 -10.58 0.36
CA THR A 205 12.70 -9.33 1.07
C THR A 205 13.24 -8.30 0.09
N THR A 206 12.48 -7.23 -0.10
CA THR A 206 12.85 -6.13 -1.00
C THR A 206 12.12 -4.86 -0.58
N LEU A 207 12.72 -3.72 -0.90
CA LEU A 207 12.01 -2.45 -0.88
C LEU A 207 11.24 -2.26 -2.18
N MET A 208 9.99 -1.84 -2.05
CA MET A 208 9.14 -1.43 -3.17
C MET A 208 8.79 0.06 -3.02
N VAL A 209 8.49 0.67 -4.17
CA VAL A 209 7.91 2.01 -4.22
C VAL A 209 6.45 1.84 -4.58
N VAL A 210 5.56 2.50 -3.84
CA VAL A 210 4.11 2.45 -4.05
C VAL A 210 3.52 3.86 -3.96
N TRP A 211 2.27 4.01 -4.38
CA TRP A 211 1.46 5.18 -4.06
C TRP A 211 0.65 4.92 -2.78
N ASP A 212 0.83 5.73 -1.74
CA ASP A 212 -0.10 5.86 -0.63
C ASP A 212 -1.19 6.87 -1.05
N GLY A 213 -2.41 6.39 -1.24
CA GLY A 213 -3.54 7.22 -1.68
C GLY A 213 -4.12 8.10 -0.58
N GLY A 214 -5.23 8.76 -0.88
CA GLY A 214 -6.06 9.47 0.09
C GLY A 214 -6.63 10.75 -0.52
N GLY A 215 -6.76 11.82 0.27
CA GLY A 215 -7.07 13.16 -0.26
C GLY A 215 -6.01 13.68 -1.25
N TYR A 216 -4.80 13.12 -1.18
CA TYR A 216 -3.79 13.18 -2.22
C TYR A 216 -3.04 11.85 -2.29
N SER A 217 -2.42 11.56 -3.43
CA SER A 217 -1.48 10.45 -3.57
C SER A 217 -0.07 10.90 -3.23
N ALA A 218 0.64 10.11 -2.41
CA ALA A 218 2.04 10.31 -2.10
C ALA A 218 2.85 9.07 -2.45
N ARG A 219 3.98 9.27 -3.12
CA ARG A 219 4.90 8.18 -3.41
C ARG A 219 5.70 7.83 -2.17
N THR A 220 5.72 6.56 -1.79
CA THR A 220 6.41 6.09 -0.58
C THR A 220 7.21 4.82 -0.84
N GLU A 221 8.25 4.61 -0.05
CA GLU A 221 9.06 3.39 -0.03
C GLU A 221 8.61 2.51 1.12
N VAL A 222 8.35 1.23 0.85
CA VAL A 222 7.84 0.26 1.83
C VAL A 222 8.59 -1.07 1.75
N ASP A 223 8.75 -1.74 2.88
CA ASP A 223 9.13 -3.14 2.94
C ASP A 223 8.01 -3.98 2.32
N ARG A 224 8.36 -4.78 1.32
CA ARG A 224 7.36 -5.54 0.56
C ARG A 224 6.59 -6.55 1.41
N ASN A 225 7.26 -7.24 2.34
CA ASN A 225 6.58 -8.26 3.15
C ASN A 225 5.52 -7.60 4.02
N TYR A 226 5.83 -6.47 4.65
CA TYR A 226 4.90 -5.77 5.54
C TYR A 226 3.82 -5.01 4.78
N PHE A 227 4.11 -4.45 3.61
CA PHE A 227 3.08 -3.89 2.74
C PHE A 227 2.08 -4.95 2.26
N LEU A 228 2.54 -6.12 1.82
CA LEU A 228 1.63 -7.21 1.43
C LEU A 228 0.87 -7.78 2.63
N PHE A 229 1.48 -7.80 3.82
CA PHE A 229 0.79 -8.16 5.04
C PHE A 229 -0.34 -7.17 5.38
N GLY A 230 -0.11 -5.87 5.19
CA GLY A 230 -1.15 -4.86 5.27
C GLY A 230 -2.36 -5.17 4.38
N ARG A 231 -2.14 -5.69 3.17
CA ARG A 231 -3.27 -6.13 2.32
C ARG A 231 -4.07 -7.28 2.94
N ALA A 232 -3.40 -8.22 3.62
CA ALA A 232 -4.09 -9.29 4.36
C ALA A 232 -4.82 -8.74 5.59
N ALA A 233 -4.23 -7.76 6.27
CA ALA A 233 -4.82 -7.09 7.42
C ALA A 233 -6.08 -6.30 7.04
N HIS A 234 -6.10 -5.57 5.93
CA HIS A 234 -7.28 -4.87 5.43
C HIS A 234 -8.48 -5.81 5.30
N LEU A 235 -8.32 -6.89 4.55
CA LEU A 235 -9.38 -7.89 4.36
C LEU A 235 -9.84 -8.48 5.70
N PHE A 236 -8.88 -8.77 6.59
CA PHE A 236 -9.16 -9.32 7.92
C PHE A 236 -9.97 -8.34 8.78
N GLU A 237 -9.62 -7.06 8.77
CA GLU A 237 -10.30 -5.99 9.51
C GLU A 237 -11.66 -5.63 8.91
N ASP A 238 -11.78 -5.59 7.58
CA ASP A 238 -13.05 -5.44 6.86
C ASP A 238 -14.06 -6.50 7.27
N SER A 239 -13.61 -7.71 7.62
CA SER A 239 -14.51 -8.76 8.12
C SER A 239 -15.23 -8.37 9.42
N PHE A 240 -14.77 -7.37 10.16
CA PHE A 240 -15.39 -6.86 11.40
C PHE A 240 -16.23 -5.60 11.17
N SER A 241 -16.17 -4.98 9.99
CA SER A 241 -17.03 -3.85 9.63
C SER A 241 -18.50 -4.31 9.61
N SER A 242 -19.38 -3.60 10.32
CA SER A 242 -20.81 -3.91 10.25
C SER A 242 -21.46 -3.47 8.94
N GLU A 243 -20.72 -2.81 8.04
CA GLU A 243 -21.15 -2.54 6.67
C GLU A 243 -20.75 -3.66 5.70
N HIS A 244 -19.78 -4.50 6.07
CA HIS A 244 -19.33 -5.64 5.25
C HIS A 244 -19.89 -6.97 5.74
N THR A 245 -20.08 -7.13 7.05
CA THR A 245 -20.54 -8.40 7.63
C THR A 245 -21.62 -8.22 8.69
N VAL A 246 -22.23 -9.34 9.05
CA VAL A 246 -23.11 -9.46 10.21
C VAL A 246 -22.38 -10.29 11.26
N ARG A 247 -22.14 -9.68 12.42
CA ARG A 247 -21.62 -10.30 13.64
C ARG A 247 -22.52 -9.89 14.81
N ILE A 248 -22.62 -10.71 15.86
CA ILE A 248 -23.58 -10.48 16.95
C ILE A 248 -22.89 -10.40 18.31
N ALA A 249 -23.53 -9.78 19.29
CA ALA A 249 -22.95 -9.67 20.64
C ALA A 249 -22.90 -11.03 21.38
N ALA A 250 -23.80 -11.97 21.02
CA ALA A 250 -23.98 -13.22 21.74
C ALA A 250 -22.74 -14.15 21.70
N ASP A 251 -21.91 -14.02 20.67
CA ASP A 251 -20.64 -14.73 20.52
C ASP A 251 -19.43 -13.78 20.61
N ASN A 252 -19.62 -12.58 21.18
CA ASN A 252 -18.61 -11.52 21.26
C ASN A 252 -18.08 -11.09 19.89
N TYR A 253 -18.91 -11.20 18.85
CA TYR A 253 -18.57 -10.83 17.49
C TYR A 253 -17.43 -11.67 16.89
N GLU A 254 -17.18 -12.88 17.40
CA GLU A 254 -16.08 -13.72 16.95
C GLU A 254 -16.36 -14.43 15.61
N SER A 255 -17.63 -14.72 15.28
CA SER A 255 -18.02 -15.41 14.04
C SER A 255 -18.82 -14.54 13.07
N VAL A 256 -18.60 -14.76 11.78
CA VAL A 256 -19.35 -14.14 10.68
C VAL A 256 -20.67 -14.90 10.50
N ARG A 257 -21.79 -14.18 10.56
CA ARG A 257 -23.15 -14.72 10.40
C ARG A 257 -23.71 -14.50 9.00
N GLN A 258 -23.32 -13.40 8.35
CA GLN A 258 -23.58 -13.10 6.95
C GLN A 258 -22.52 -12.14 6.42
N VAL A 259 -22.38 -12.12 5.10
CA VAL A 259 -21.63 -11.09 4.35
C VAL A 259 -22.63 -10.15 3.69
N LYS A 260 -22.32 -8.86 3.57
CA LYS A 260 -23.16 -7.84 2.93
C LYS A 260 -22.71 -7.59 1.49
N SER A 261 -23.48 -6.84 0.72
CA SER A 261 -23.15 -6.52 -0.68
C SER A 261 -22.94 -5.04 -0.89
N TYR A 262 -21.96 -4.70 -1.74
CA TYR A 262 -21.75 -3.31 -2.17
C TYR A 262 -22.73 -2.86 -3.26
N LEU A 263 -23.16 -3.79 -4.12
CA LEU A 263 -24.00 -3.48 -5.29
C LEU A 263 -25.27 -4.35 -5.34
N CYS A 264 -26.18 -4.14 -4.38
CA CYS A 264 -27.55 -4.66 -4.34
C CYS A 264 -27.71 -6.15 -4.66
N ALA A 265 -26.89 -7.02 -4.06
CA ALA A 265 -27.02 -8.46 -4.27
C ALA A 265 -28.32 -8.97 -3.61
N ALA A 266 -29.16 -9.66 -4.38
CA ALA A 266 -30.41 -10.20 -3.87
C ALA A 266 -30.17 -11.22 -2.75
N GLY A 267 -30.90 -11.13 -1.65
CA GLY A 267 -30.74 -11.98 -0.46
C GLY A 267 -29.63 -11.54 0.49
N SER A 268 -29.27 -10.25 0.49
CA SER A 268 -28.20 -9.67 1.31
C SER A 268 -28.63 -8.31 1.87
N GLU A 269 -28.08 -7.93 3.03
CA GLU A 269 -28.02 -6.52 3.41
C GLU A 269 -27.06 -5.74 2.48
N GLN A 270 -27.40 -4.48 2.23
CA GLN A 270 -26.65 -3.53 1.42
C GLN A 270 -25.70 -2.70 2.29
N HIS A 271 -24.47 -2.52 1.84
CA HIS A 271 -23.49 -1.56 2.38
C HIS A 271 -24.00 -0.12 2.22
N THR A 272 -23.87 0.74 3.24
CA THR A 272 -24.28 2.15 3.13
C THR A 272 -23.36 2.95 2.20
N HIS A 273 -23.96 3.75 1.31
CA HIS A 273 -23.24 4.72 0.46
C HIS A 273 -23.38 6.16 0.99
N SER A 274 -23.90 6.32 2.20
CA SER A 274 -24.24 7.63 2.77
C SER A 274 -23.00 8.31 3.38
N THR A 275 -22.45 9.27 2.65
CA THR A 275 -21.35 10.12 3.16
C THR A 275 -21.73 10.90 4.43
N ALA A 276 -23.02 11.23 4.61
CA ALA A 276 -23.52 11.88 5.82
C ALA A 276 -23.46 10.94 7.03
N GLU A 277 -23.87 9.68 6.87
CA GLU A 277 -23.78 8.69 7.95
C GLU A 277 -22.33 8.38 8.32
N THR A 278 -21.43 8.32 7.33
CA THR A 278 -19.99 8.22 7.58
C THR A 278 -19.46 9.44 8.35
N ALA A 279 -19.85 10.66 7.97
CA ALA A 279 -19.40 11.88 8.63
C ALA A 279 -19.92 12.02 10.07
N GLU A 280 -21.09 11.47 10.37
CA GLU A 280 -21.69 11.50 11.71
C GLU A 280 -21.32 10.31 12.60
N TYR A 281 -20.52 9.36 12.08
CA TYR A 281 -20.18 8.08 12.72
C TYR A 281 -21.45 7.25 13.03
N ALA A 282 -22.43 7.35 12.13
CA ALA A 282 -23.66 6.56 12.15
C ALA A 282 -23.54 5.30 11.27
N SER A 283 -22.57 5.28 10.35
CA SER A 283 -22.22 4.10 9.54
C SER A 283 -21.28 3.15 10.29
N GLY A 284 -21.45 1.85 10.04
CA GLY A 284 -20.66 0.77 10.62
C GLY A 284 -19.25 0.59 10.06
N ASP A 285 -18.93 1.29 8.97
CA ASP A 285 -17.59 1.28 8.36
C ASP A 285 -16.64 2.21 9.11
N VAL A 286 -17.21 3.11 9.93
CA VAL A 286 -16.46 3.95 10.86
C VAL A 286 -16.25 3.20 12.17
N ILE A 287 -14.99 3.06 12.58
CA ILE A 287 -14.61 2.34 13.81
C ILE A 287 -14.94 3.09 15.12
N TRP A 288 -15.50 4.30 15.03
CA TRP A 288 -15.68 5.25 16.13
C TRP A 288 -17.14 5.40 16.54
N LYS A 289 -17.39 5.66 17.82
CA LYS A 289 -18.75 5.87 18.34
C LYS A 289 -19.29 7.25 17.94
N ARG A 290 -20.58 7.33 17.62
CA ARG A 290 -21.28 8.62 17.49
C ARG A 290 -21.10 9.47 18.75
N GLY A 291 -20.85 10.76 18.57
CA GLY A 291 -20.61 11.70 19.68
C GLY A 291 -19.16 11.74 20.16
N THR A 292 -18.26 10.90 19.63
CA THR A 292 -16.83 10.97 19.91
C THR A 292 -16.06 11.65 18.77
N GLN A 293 -16.69 12.59 18.06
CA GLN A 293 -16.05 13.34 16.99
C GLN A 293 -14.78 14.04 17.49
N PHE A 294 -13.77 14.06 16.65
CA PHE A 294 -12.38 14.21 17.05
C PHE A 294 -12.01 15.67 17.26
N ASP A 295 -11.27 15.96 18.32
CA ASP A 295 -10.28 17.05 18.25
C ASP A 295 -9.12 16.58 17.35
N PRO A 296 -8.43 17.48 16.63
CA PRO A 296 -7.36 17.11 15.70
C PRO A 296 -6.05 16.76 16.43
N THR A 297 -6.10 16.21 17.64
CA THR A 297 -4.94 15.76 18.42
C THR A 297 -4.97 14.25 18.63
N TRP A 298 -3.86 13.68 19.09
CA TRP A 298 -3.78 12.25 19.42
C TRP A 298 -4.55 11.86 20.69
N ASN A 299 -5.10 12.81 21.44
CA ASN A 299 -5.83 12.51 22.68
C ASN A 299 -7.21 11.87 22.44
N SER A 300 -7.78 12.05 21.25
CA SER A 300 -9.07 11.50 20.85
C SER A 300 -8.96 10.06 20.33
N TYR A 301 -7.75 9.62 19.95
CA TYR A 301 -7.45 8.26 19.53
C TYR A 301 -7.23 7.34 20.73
N LYS A 302 -8.32 6.68 21.17
CA LYS A 302 -8.31 5.78 22.33
C LYS A 302 -9.39 4.69 22.26
N PRO A 303 -9.16 3.50 22.85
CA PRO A 303 -10.13 2.41 22.87
C PRO A 303 -11.55 2.77 23.35
N SER A 304 -11.70 3.62 24.37
CA SER A 304 -13.02 4.02 24.89
C SER A 304 -13.92 4.72 23.85
N ASN A 305 -13.33 5.33 22.82
CA ASN A 305 -14.06 5.98 21.73
C ASN A 305 -14.43 5.03 20.58
N MET A 306 -13.87 3.83 20.54
CA MET A 306 -14.10 2.85 19.46
C MET A 306 -15.42 2.09 19.68
N THR A 307 -16.04 1.64 18.58
CA THR A 307 -17.17 0.70 18.62
C THR A 307 -16.70 -0.67 19.15
N THR A 308 -17.64 -1.49 19.66
CA THR A 308 -17.28 -2.82 20.17
C THR A 308 -16.69 -3.71 19.09
N LEU A 309 -17.22 -3.65 17.86
CA LEU A 309 -16.68 -4.39 16.70
C LEU A 309 -15.23 -4.00 16.41
N ALA A 310 -14.90 -2.71 16.39
CA ALA A 310 -13.54 -2.24 16.17
C ALA A 310 -12.56 -2.64 17.29
N LEU A 311 -13.05 -2.73 18.53
CA LEU A 311 -12.25 -3.22 19.66
C LEU A 311 -11.96 -4.73 19.54
N VAL A 312 -12.93 -5.53 19.11
CA VAL A 312 -12.73 -6.94 18.80
C VAL A 312 -11.78 -7.10 17.59
N ALA A 313 -11.94 -6.27 16.56
CA ALA A 313 -11.03 -6.21 15.42
C ALA A 313 -9.59 -5.92 15.87
N THR A 314 -9.39 -4.99 16.82
CA THR A 314 -8.06 -4.69 17.38
C THR A 314 -7.45 -5.89 18.08
N GLU A 315 -8.24 -6.64 18.87
CA GLU A 315 -7.77 -7.86 19.53
C GLU A 315 -7.46 -8.98 18.52
N ALA A 316 -8.27 -9.15 17.49
CA ALA A 316 -8.02 -10.08 16.40
C ALA A 316 -6.76 -9.68 15.59
N SER A 317 -6.57 -8.39 15.31
CA SER A 317 -5.39 -7.86 14.63
C SER A 317 -4.12 -8.06 15.45
N LYS A 318 -4.19 -8.12 16.79
CA LYS A 318 -3.03 -8.50 17.63
C LYS A 318 -2.60 -9.95 17.41
N ASP A 319 -3.56 -10.87 17.28
CA ASP A 319 -3.26 -12.25 16.89
C ASP A 319 -2.64 -12.29 15.48
N LEU A 320 -3.21 -11.53 14.55
CA LEU A 320 -2.70 -11.41 13.17
C LEU A 320 -1.24 -10.94 13.13
N TRP A 321 -0.91 -9.87 13.87
CA TRP A 321 0.47 -9.38 13.99
C TRP A 321 1.39 -10.42 14.64
N ALA A 322 0.96 -11.07 15.72
CA ALA A 322 1.77 -12.06 16.41
C ALA A 322 2.07 -13.26 15.50
N ALA A 323 1.07 -13.75 14.79
CA ALA A 323 1.18 -14.80 13.77
C ALA A 323 2.16 -14.40 12.65
N PHE A 324 2.07 -13.17 12.14
CA PHE A 324 2.96 -12.73 11.07
C PHE A 324 4.40 -12.60 11.54
N ILE A 325 4.63 -12.11 12.76
CA ILE A 325 5.97 -12.04 13.36
C ILE A 325 6.56 -13.44 13.55
N ARG A 326 5.78 -14.42 14.03
CA ARG A 326 6.23 -15.82 14.12
C ARG A 326 6.58 -16.39 12.75
N SER A 327 5.76 -16.10 11.74
CA SER A 327 5.97 -16.54 10.36
C SER A 327 7.25 -15.94 9.77
N MET A 328 7.45 -14.63 9.90
CA MET A 328 8.65 -13.94 9.39
C MET A 328 9.92 -14.34 10.14
N GLY A 329 9.82 -14.64 11.42
CA GLY A 329 10.92 -15.19 12.23
C GLY A 329 11.35 -16.59 11.78
N ALA A 330 10.42 -17.41 11.26
CA ALA A 330 10.72 -18.77 10.84
C ALA A 330 11.75 -18.83 9.69
N PRO A 331 12.63 -19.86 9.66
CA PRO A 331 13.54 -20.10 8.55
C PRO A 331 12.79 -20.21 7.22
N LEU A 332 13.36 -19.69 6.13
CA LEU A 332 12.69 -19.62 4.82
C LEU A 332 12.14 -20.97 4.35
N ALA A 333 12.89 -22.06 4.58
CA ALA A 333 12.49 -23.42 4.20
C ALA A 333 11.24 -23.94 4.94
N GLN A 334 10.90 -23.37 6.10
CA GLN A 334 9.73 -23.75 6.91
C GLN A 334 8.64 -22.67 6.90
N ARG A 335 8.99 -21.45 6.48
CA ARG A 335 8.14 -20.26 6.59
C ARG A 335 6.77 -20.44 5.96
N GLN A 336 6.68 -21.08 4.80
CA GLN A 336 5.39 -21.28 4.13
C GLN A 336 4.44 -22.13 4.96
N ALA A 337 4.95 -23.23 5.54
CA ALA A 337 4.14 -24.12 6.37
C ALA A 337 3.69 -23.42 7.65
N VAL A 338 4.59 -22.68 8.31
CA VAL A 338 4.26 -21.88 9.49
C VAL A 338 3.23 -20.81 9.15
N ALA A 339 3.45 -20.02 8.10
CA ALA A 339 2.55 -18.95 7.70
C ALA A 339 1.15 -19.46 7.35
N ARG A 340 1.07 -20.61 6.68
CA ARG A 340 -0.21 -21.25 6.35
C ARG A 340 -0.94 -21.71 7.61
N ALA A 341 -0.26 -22.42 8.51
CA ALA A 341 -0.88 -22.89 9.75
C ALA A 341 -1.36 -21.73 10.64
N GLU A 342 -0.57 -20.65 10.72
CA GLU A 342 -0.95 -19.43 11.43
C GLU A 342 -2.18 -18.75 10.81
N ALA A 343 -2.19 -18.60 9.47
CA ALA A 343 -3.31 -18.00 8.76
C ALA A 343 -4.60 -18.84 8.86
N GLU A 344 -4.51 -20.16 8.75
CA GLU A 344 -5.63 -21.08 8.92
C GLU A 344 -6.20 -20.98 10.35
N LYS A 345 -5.34 -20.93 11.36
CA LYS A 345 -5.76 -20.75 12.76
C LYS A 345 -6.43 -19.39 13.00
N LEU A 346 -5.92 -18.31 12.39
CA LEU A 346 -6.58 -16.99 12.45
C LEU A 346 -7.96 -17.04 11.79
N ALA A 347 -8.06 -17.69 10.63
CA ALA A 347 -9.31 -17.85 9.91
C ALA A 347 -10.34 -18.68 10.71
N GLU A 348 -9.93 -19.75 11.36
CA GLU A 348 -10.78 -20.54 12.27
C GLU A 348 -11.24 -19.71 13.48
N ASN A 349 -10.35 -18.90 14.05
CA ASN A 349 -10.63 -18.14 15.26
C ASN A 349 -11.52 -16.93 15.05
N TRP A 350 -11.39 -16.25 13.90
CA TRP A 350 -11.91 -14.90 13.70
C TRP A 350 -12.72 -14.72 12.41
N LEU A 351 -12.53 -15.61 11.42
CA LEU A 351 -13.25 -15.61 10.14
C LEU A 351 -14.15 -16.84 9.99
N SER A 352 -14.49 -17.50 11.10
CA SER A 352 -15.37 -18.67 11.11
C SER A 352 -16.80 -18.28 10.75
N SER A 353 -17.48 -19.22 10.09
CA SER A 353 -18.88 -19.11 9.70
C SER A 353 -19.55 -20.47 9.83
N ASP A 354 -20.85 -20.47 10.08
CA ASP A 354 -21.71 -21.65 9.97
C ASP A 354 -22.49 -21.56 8.65
N ASP A 355 -22.20 -22.46 7.72
CA ASP A 355 -22.83 -22.47 6.39
C ASP A 355 -24.34 -22.71 6.42
N ALA A 356 -24.85 -23.46 7.40
CA ALA A 356 -26.29 -23.71 7.53
C ALA A 356 -26.98 -22.48 8.09
N GLU A 357 -26.43 -21.89 9.15
CA GLU A 357 -26.92 -20.63 9.70
C GLU A 357 -26.88 -19.52 8.64
N MET A 358 -25.81 -19.42 7.86
CA MET A 358 -25.68 -18.43 6.81
C MET A 358 -26.77 -18.56 5.75
N ARG A 359 -27.12 -19.79 5.35
CA ARG A 359 -28.18 -20.02 4.37
C ARG A 359 -29.54 -19.57 4.88
N ASP A 360 -29.79 -19.83 6.17
CA ASP A 360 -31.08 -19.61 6.79
C ASP A 360 -31.20 -18.26 7.50
N TRP A 361 -30.12 -17.46 7.60
CA TRP A 361 -30.06 -16.24 8.41
C TRP A 361 -31.21 -15.28 8.11
N TYR A 362 -31.45 -15.00 6.83
CA TYR A 362 -32.51 -14.11 6.38
C TYR A 362 -33.85 -14.80 6.19
N THR A 363 -34.03 -16.06 6.57
CA THR A 363 -35.37 -16.67 6.64
C THR A 363 -36.17 -16.05 7.79
N ASN A 364 -35.49 -15.66 8.88
CA ASN A 364 -36.06 -14.92 9.99
C ASN A 364 -36.28 -13.44 9.59
N PRO A 365 -37.54 -12.93 9.57
CA PRO A 365 -37.81 -11.54 9.22
C PRO A 365 -37.13 -10.50 10.14
N VAL A 366 -36.83 -10.85 11.39
CA VAL A 366 -36.15 -9.95 12.35
C VAL A 366 -34.72 -9.60 11.89
N HIS A 367 -34.09 -10.46 11.10
CA HIS A 367 -32.75 -10.22 10.57
C HIS A 367 -32.75 -9.37 9.30
N ARG A 368 -33.92 -9.05 8.72
CA ARG A 368 -34.04 -8.22 7.52
C ARG A 368 -34.13 -6.74 7.91
N ARG A 369 -32.97 -6.11 8.10
CA ARG A 369 -32.84 -4.71 8.51
C ARG A 369 -33.09 -3.73 7.35
N GLU A 370 -33.14 -2.44 7.68
CA GLU A 370 -33.16 -1.31 6.75
C GLU A 370 -31.91 -1.39 5.85
N GLY A 371 -32.08 -1.93 4.64
CA GLY A 371 -30.96 -2.26 3.73
C GLY A 371 -31.01 -3.68 3.13
N TYR A 372 -31.84 -4.59 3.65
CA TYR A 372 -32.00 -5.93 3.08
C TYR A 372 -32.62 -5.90 1.68
N VAL A 373 -31.91 -6.45 0.70
CA VAL A 373 -32.34 -6.59 -0.69
C VAL A 373 -33.00 -7.95 -0.88
N ARG A 374 -34.26 -7.95 -1.27
CA ARG A 374 -35.10 -9.16 -1.39
C ARG A 374 -34.71 -9.97 -2.61
N GLU A 375 -34.80 -11.28 -2.45
CA GLU A 375 -34.89 -12.20 -3.59
C GLU A 375 -36.19 -11.98 -4.36
N ALA A 376 -36.16 -12.21 -5.67
CA ALA A 376 -37.34 -12.09 -6.53
C ALA A 376 -38.48 -12.99 -6.03
N ASN A 377 -39.72 -12.50 -6.12
CA ASN A 377 -40.95 -13.25 -5.79
C ASN A 377 -41.10 -13.68 -4.31
N LYS A 378 -40.47 -12.96 -3.37
CA LYS A 378 -40.73 -13.12 -1.93
C LYS A 378 -41.46 -11.88 -1.39
N ASP A 379 -42.72 -12.04 -0.97
CA ASP A 379 -43.54 -11.00 -0.31
C ASP A 379 -43.10 -10.80 1.15
N LEU A 380 -41.87 -10.34 1.33
CA LEU A 380 -41.19 -10.26 2.62
C LEU A 380 -40.63 -8.85 2.85
N PRO A 381 -40.36 -8.44 4.12
CA PRO A 381 -39.74 -7.15 4.41
C PRO A 381 -38.37 -6.98 3.73
N GLY A 382 -38.09 -5.77 3.25
CA GLY A 382 -36.87 -5.40 2.53
C GLY A 382 -37.16 -4.49 1.33
N GLN A 383 -36.16 -4.23 0.50
CA GLN A 383 -36.29 -3.52 -0.77
C GLN A 383 -36.02 -4.47 -1.95
N SER A 384 -36.58 -4.21 -3.11
CA SER A 384 -36.24 -4.94 -4.35
C SER A 384 -34.85 -4.51 -4.83
N VAL A 385 -34.26 -5.30 -5.74
CA VAL A 385 -33.00 -4.90 -6.40
C VAL A 385 -33.18 -3.55 -7.11
N SER A 386 -34.33 -3.33 -7.77
CA SER A 386 -34.61 -2.08 -8.48
C SER A 386 -34.66 -0.87 -7.54
N GLU A 387 -35.38 -0.98 -6.42
CA GLU A 387 -35.44 0.08 -5.39
C GLU A 387 -34.05 0.36 -4.80
N CYS A 388 -33.27 -0.69 -4.52
CA CYS A 388 -31.90 -0.55 -4.03
C CYS A 388 -31.01 0.19 -5.04
N MET A 389 -31.03 -0.23 -6.31
CA MET A 389 -30.23 0.39 -7.38
C MET A 389 -30.62 1.85 -7.62
N GLN A 390 -31.92 2.18 -7.56
CA GLN A 390 -32.39 3.57 -7.61
C GLN A 390 -31.88 4.38 -6.42
N GLY A 391 -31.85 3.79 -5.21
CA GLY A 391 -31.22 4.39 -4.03
C GLY A 391 -29.72 4.66 -4.20
N LEU A 392 -29.03 3.85 -5.00
CA LEU A 392 -27.63 4.07 -5.40
C LEU A 392 -27.47 5.04 -6.59
N GLY A 393 -28.56 5.70 -7.03
CA GLY A 393 -28.54 6.68 -8.12
C GLY A 393 -28.66 6.11 -9.53
N VAL A 394 -28.95 4.81 -9.69
CA VAL A 394 -29.14 4.17 -10.99
C VAL A 394 -30.61 4.28 -11.39
N GLN A 395 -30.94 5.29 -12.20
CA GLN A 395 -32.33 5.69 -12.51
C GLN A 395 -33.19 4.56 -13.09
N SER A 396 -32.61 3.68 -13.90
CA SER A 396 -33.32 2.52 -14.46
C SER A 396 -33.68 1.46 -13.41
N GLY A 397 -32.99 1.45 -12.26
CA GLY A 397 -33.02 0.36 -11.29
C GLY A 397 -32.31 -0.92 -11.75
N GLU A 398 -31.67 -0.92 -12.93
CA GLU A 398 -31.05 -2.11 -13.50
C GLU A 398 -29.59 -2.26 -13.03
N GLN A 399 -29.33 -3.27 -12.20
CA GLN A 399 -27.97 -3.60 -11.73
C GLN A 399 -26.98 -3.81 -12.90
N ALA A 400 -27.44 -4.39 -14.00
CA ALA A 400 -26.61 -4.64 -15.18
C ALA A 400 -26.15 -3.35 -15.89
N GLU A 401 -26.86 -2.24 -15.73
CA GLU A 401 -26.43 -0.94 -16.26
C GLU A 401 -25.17 -0.45 -15.56
N LYS A 402 -25.21 -0.42 -14.22
CA LYS A 402 -24.07 0.00 -13.39
C LYS A 402 -22.87 -0.92 -13.57
N VAL A 403 -23.08 -2.24 -13.67
CA VAL A 403 -21.99 -3.19 -13.96
C VAL A 403 -21.30 -2.86 -15.29
N ARG A 404 -22.06 -2.64 -16.38
CA ARG A 404 -21.48 -2.26 -17.67
C ARG A 404 -20.76 -0.92 -17.63
N GLU A 405 -21.28 0.04 -16.87
CA GLU A 405 -20.64 1.34 -16.66
C GLU A 405 -19.29 1.17 -15.94
N LEU A 406 -19.26 0.38 -14.86
CA LEU A 406 -18.06 0.10 -14.07
C LEU A 406 -17.00 -0.63 -14.91
N GLU A 407 -17.37 -1.69 -15.62
CA GLU A 407 -16.45 -2.43 -16.49
C GLU A 407 -15.83 -1.54 -17.56
N ARG A 408 -16.65 -0.67 -18.19
CA ARG A 408 -16.17 0.31 -19.17
C ARG A 408 -15.19 1.30 -18.54
N THR A 409 -15.52 1.82 -17.36
CA THR A 409 -14.70 2.80 -16.65
C THR A 409 -13.39 2.20 -16.17
N GLN A 410 -13.43 1.01 -15.55
CA GLN A 410 -12.27 0.24 -15.13
C GLN A 410 -11.31 0.02 -16.31
N ARG A 411 -11.87 -0.39 -17.46
CA ARG A 411 -11.09 -0.62 -18.69
C ARG A 411 -10.36 0.65 -19.15
N ILE A 412 -11.01 1.81 -19.10
CA ILE A 412 -10.38 3.10 -19.44
C ILE A 412 -9.27 3.43 -18.43
N CYS A 413 -9.54 3.30 -17.14
CA CYS A 413 -8.57 3.60 -16.08
C CYS A 413 -7.32 2.71 -16.18
N LEU A 414 -7.50 1.40 -16.27
CA LEU A 414 -6.39 0.44 -16.36
C LEU A 414 -5.64 0.53 -17.69
N TYR A 415 -6.32 0.86 -18.80
CA TYR A 415 -5.63 1.14 -20.05
C TYR A 415 -4.71 2.36 -19.95
N ASN A 416 -5.11 3.38 -19.20
CA ASN A 416 -4.34 4.62 -19.07
C ASN A 416 -3.29 4.58 -17.96
N ALA A 417 -3.31 3.59 -17.06
CA ALA A 417 -2.25 3.36 -16.09
C ALA A 417 -1.06 2.62 -16.73
N LYS A 418 0.16 3.15 -16.55
CA LYS A 418 1.41 2.46 -16.91
C LYS A 418 2.35 2.41 -15.72
N ALA A 419 3.20 1.39 -15.65
CA ALA A 419 4.26 1.36 -14.65
C ALA A 419 5.24 2.52 -14.88
N VAL A 420 5.74 3.11 -13.80
CA VAL A 420 6.89 4.01 -13.89
C VAL A 420 8.11 3.20 -14.34
N ASP A 421 8.95 3.80 -15.18
CA ASP A 421 10.19 3.18 -15.65
C ASP A 421 10.99 2.58 -14.48
N GLY A 422 11.47 1.34 -14.64
CA GLY A 422 12.21 0.65 -13.58
C GLY A 422 11.37 0.07 -12.43
N TYR A 423 10.04 0.12 -12.51
CA TYR A 423 9.12 -0.47 -11.51
C TYR A 423 8.03 -1.38 -12.11
N ALA A 424 8.21 -1.82 -13.36
CA ALA A 424 7.25 -2.69 -14.04
C ALA A 424 7.28 -4.15 -13.56
N ASP A 425 8.19 -4.49 -12.63
CA ASP A 425 8.40 -5.84 -12.10
C ASP A 425 7.32 -6.28 -11.11
N LEU A 426 6.79 -5.34 -10.32
CA LEU A 426 5.79 -5.61 -9.27
C LEU A 426 4.40 -5.18 -9.71
N TRP A 427 3.44 -6.07 -9.51
CA TRP A 427 2.07 -5.94 -10.00
C TRP A 427 1.08 -6.40 -8.93
N ASP A 428 0.00 -5.65 -8.76
CA ASP A 428 -1.15 -6.12 -7.99
C ASP A 428 -2.04 -6.96 -8.89
N THR A 429 -2.14 -8.25 -8.60
CA THR A 429 -2.96 -9.20 -9.33
C THR A 429 -4.46 -8.98 -9.13
N SER A 430 -4.86 -8.39 -8.00
CA SER A 430 -6.28 -8.13 -7.73
C SER A 430 -6.76 -6.85 -8.40
N LEU A 431 -6.08 -5.73 -8.15
CA LEU A 431 -6.39 -4.44 -8.81
C LEU A 431 -5.96 -4.40 -10.29
N ARG A 432 -5.20 -5.41 -10.74
CA ARG A 432 -4.66 -5.53 -12.11
C ARG A 432 -3.91 -4.27 -12.55
N MET A 433 -3.01 -3.78 -11.69
CA MET A 433 -2.21 -2.59 -11.96
C MET A 433 -0.83 -2.63 -11.27
N PRO A 434 0.17 -1.85 -11.73
CA PRO A 434 1.45 -1.73 -11.06
C PRO A 434 1.32 -0.98 -9.74
N TYR A 435 2.11 -1.33 -8.72
CA TYR A 435 2.12 -0.57 -7.46
C TYR A 435 2.66 0.86 -7.60
N ASN A 436 3.64 1.06 -8.50
CA ASN A 436 4.16 2.37 -8.88
C ASN A 436 3.79 2.69 -10.32
N TRP A 437 2.72 3.43 -10.48
CA TRP A 437 2.12 3.75 -11.77
C TRP A 437 2.15 5.24 -12.07
N ALA A 438 1.94 5.58 -13.34
CA ALA A 438 1.70 6.93 -13.81
C ALA A 438 0.65 6.88 -14.92
N TRP A 439 -0.07 7.99 -15.11
CA TRP A 439 -0.96 8.12 -16.26
C TRP A 439 -0.14 8.18 -17.56
N LYS A 440 -0.61 7.50 -18.60
CA LYS A 440 -0.03 7.57 -19.96
C LYS A 440 -0.03 9.01 -20.47
N ASP A 441 -1.13 9.71 -20.22
CA ASP A 441 -1.36 11.11 -20.54
C ASP A 441 -2.07 11.76 -19.34
N THR A 442 -1.62 12.93 -18.91
CA THR A 442 -2.16 13.63 -17.73
C THR A 442 -3.27 14.62 -18.09
N LEU A 443 -3.50 14.85 -19.38
CA LEU A 443 -4.46 15.83 -19.89
C LEU A 443 -5.70 15.18 -20.52
N LYS A 444 -5.59 13.95 -21.01
CA LYS A 444 -6.70 13.26 -21.68
C LYS A 444 -6.71 11.75 -21.44
N TRP A 445 -7.91 11.21 -21.27
CA TRP A 445 -8.13 9.77 -21.25
C TRP A 445 -8.12 9.20 -22.67
N GLN A 446 -7.28 8.19 -22.89
CA GLN A 446 -7.27 7.46 -24.15
C GLN A 446 -8.30 6.34 -24.08
N GLN A 447 -9.09 6.17 -25.15
CA GLN A 447 -10.01 5.04 -25.24
C GLN A 447 -9.22 3.76 -25.51
N PRO A 448 -9.45 2.68 -24.73
CA PRO A 448 -8.86 1.38 -25.03
C PRO A 448 -9.39 0.88 -26.39
N PRO A 449 -8.54 0.29 -27.25
CA PRO A 449 -8.98 -0.44 -28.45
C PRO A 449 -10.06 -1.46 -28.09
N SER A 450 -11.00 -1.76 -29.00
CA SER A 450 -12.14 -2.66 -28.71
C SER A 450 -11.72 -4.07 -28.31
N ASP A 451 -10.59 -4.55 -28.82
CA ASP A 451 -10.02 -5.87 -28.58
C ASP A 451 -9.03 -5.92 -27.40
N TRP A 452 -8.68 -4.78 -26.80
CA TRP A 452 -7.82 -4.74 -25.62
C TRP A 452 -8.43 -5.57 -24.48
N LYS A 453 -7.61 -6.09 -23.58
CA LYS A 453 -8.07 -6.79 -22.37
C LYS A 453 -7.22 -6.33 -21.20
N ILE A 454 -7.82 -6.31 -20.01
CA ILE A 454 -7.07 -6.02 -18.80
C ILE A 454 -5.98 -7.09 -18.65
N PRO A 455 -4.70 -6.71 -18.58
CA PRO A 455 -3.60 -7.68 -18.54
C PRO A 455 -3.65 -8.55 -17.28
N GLU A 456 -3.46 -9.85 -17.46
CA GLU A 456 -3.16 -10.78 -16.38
C GLU A 456 -1.64 -10.99 -16.33
N ARG A 457 -1.04 -10.75 -15.17
CA ARG A 457 0.41 -10.77 -14.97
C ARG A 457 0.75 -11.35 -13.61
N PRO A 458 1.87 -12.09 -13.47
CA PRO A 458 2.36 -12.49 -12.16
C PRO A 458 2.65 -11.27 -11.27
N ALA A 459 2.50 -11.43 -9.95
CA ALA A 459 2.73 -10.36 -8.97
C ALA A 459 4.20 -9.87 -8.94
N ASP A 460 5.15 -10.72 -9.35
CA ASP A 460 6.57 -10.39 -9.45
C ASP A 460 7.17 -11.01 -10.72
N THR A 461 7.78 -10.18 -11.55
CA THR A 461 8.49 -10.60 -12.76
C THR A 461 9.97 -10.20 -12.73
N GLY A 462 10.44 -9.60 -11.64
CA GLY A 462 11.80 -9.13 -11.48
C GLY A 462 12.79 -10.29 -11.30
N THR A 463 13.90 -10.28 -12.04
CA THR A 463 14.98 -11.28 -11.85
C THR A 463 16.03 -10.72 -10.91
N ARG A 464 16.31 -11.38 -9.78
CA ARG A 464 17.38 -10.97 -8.86
C ARG A 464 18.71 -11.44 -9.42
N VAL A 465 19.67 -10.53 -9.54
CA VAL A 465 20.96 -10.79 -10.17
C VAL A 465 22.09 -10.13 -9.41
N ARG A 466 23.27 -10.75 -9.51
CA ARG A 466 24.55 -10.13 -9.16
C ARG A 466 25.39 -10.03 -10.40
N ILE A 467 26.12 -8.93 -10.53
CA ILE A 467 26.94 -8.65 -11.71
C ILE A 467 28.40 -8.74 -11.31
N ARG A 468 29.16 -9.59 -11.99
CA ARG A 468 30.58 -9.87 -11.72
C ARG A 468 31.43 -9.53 -12.93
N SER A 469 32.53 -8.81 -12.73
CA SER A 469 33.45 -8.52 -13.82
C SER A 469 34.18 -9.78 -14.25
N ARG A 470 34.20 -10.05 -15.56
CA ARG A 470 35.01 -11.15 -16.09
C ARG A 470 36.50 -10.88 -15.93
N LEU A 471 36.93 -9.61 -15.94
CA LEU A 471 38.35 -9.25 -15.91
C LEU A 471 39.03 -9.75 -14.62
N ASN A 472 38.49 -9.37 -13.47
CA ASN A 472 39.09 -9.60 -12.15
C ASN A 472 38.27 -10.55 -11.25
N GLY A 473 37.13 -11.06 -11.74
CA GLY A 473 36.28 -12.00 -11.00
C GLY A 473 35.54 -11.39 -9.80
N GLN A 474 35.50 -10.06 -9.65
CA GLN A 474 34.87 -9.40 -8.52
C GLN A 474 33.45 -8.93 -8.84
N TYR A 475 32.54 -9.03 -7.86
CA TYR A 475 31.18 -8.52 -7.97
C TYR A 475 31.16 -6.99 -7.95
N MET A 476 30.10 -6.40 -8.50
CA MET A 476 29.78 -5.00 -8.28
C MET A 476 29.45 -4.78 -6.79
N THR A 477 30.09 -3.78 -6.19
CA THR A 477 30.00 -3.42 -4.78
C THR A 477 29.91 -1.89 -4.62
N ALA A 478 29.40 -1.43 -3.47
CA ALA A 478 29.41 -0.03 -3.07
C ALA A 478 30.07 0.11 -1.67
N PRO A 479 31.41 -0.04 -1.56
CA PRO A 479 32.12 -0.05 -0.28
C PRO A 479 31.99 1.27 0.49
N ASP A 480 31.72 2.39 -0.20
CA ASP A 480 31.51 3.70 0.41
C ASP A 480 30.05 3.92 0.88
N GLY A 481 29.25 2.85 0.88
CA GLY A 481 27.86 2.82 1.31
C GLY A 481 26.83 2.87 0.18
N ILE A 482 25.65 2.30 0.44
CA ILE A 482 24.48 2.33 -0.45
C ILE A 482 23.76 3.66 -0.26
N ARG A 483 24.01 4.63 -1.15
CA ARG A 483 23.38 5.95 -1.15
C ARG A 483 23.32 6.55 -2.55
N ASN A 484 22.49 7.58 -2.71
CA ASN A 484 22.40 8.31 -3.98
C ASN A 484 23.75 8.92 -4.41
N ASP A 485 24.11 8.77 -5.68
CA ASP A 485 25.39 9.16 -6.30
C ASP A 485 26.61 8.35 -5.82
N ALA A 486 26.43 7.26 -5.06
CA ALA A 486 27.53 6.40 -4.64
C ALA A 486 28.18 5.70 -5.84
N TRP A 487 29.51 5.62 -5.83
CA TRP A 487 30.26 4.94 -6.88
C TRP A 487 30.12 3.43 -6.76
N ILE A 488 30.09 2.76 -7.91
CA ILE A 488 30.15 1.30 -7.97
C ILE A 488 31.58 0.89 -8.29
N TYR A 489 32.03 -0.17 -7.63
CA TYR A 489 33.33 -0.78 -7.82
C TYR A 489 33.19 -2.27 -8.12
N ALA A 490 34.23 -2.89 -8.67
CA ALA A 490 34.39 -4.33 -8.75
C ALA A 490 35.64 -4.72 -7.93
N ARG A 491 35.52 -4.64 -6.60
CA ARG A 491 36.62 -4.84 -5.64
C ARG A 491 36.30 -5.98 -4.68
N ALA A 492 37.33 -6.75 -4.32
CA ALA A 492 37.27 -7.81 -3.32
C ALA A 492 36.95 -7.27 -1.91
N GLY A 493 36.41 -8.14 -1.05
CA GLY A 493 36.19 -7.86 0.37
C GLY A 493 34.97 -6.99 0.71
N ALA A 494 34.18 -6.57 -0.28
CA ALA A 494 32.94 -5.82 -0.07
C ALA A 494 31.69 -6.67 -0.41
N GLN A 495 30.57 -6.37 0.25
CA GLN A 495 29.30 -7.06 0.03
C GLN A 495 28.82 -6.84 -1.42
N PRO A 496 28.53 -7.91 -2.19
CA PRO A 496 27.97 -7.80 -3.52
C PRO A 496 26.63 -7.06 -3.53
N LEU A 497 26.48 -6.13 -4.48
CA LEU A 497 25.19 -5.51 -4.77
C LEU A 497 24.26 -6.53 -5.42
N GLU A 498 23.03 -6.56 -4.95
CA GLU A 498 21.97 -7.37 -5.52
C GLU A 498 20.98 -6.47 -6.25
N PHE A 499 20.83 -6.71 -7.55
CA PHE A 499 19.94 -5.95 -8.41
C PHE A 499 18.72 -6.78 -8.78
N ILE A 500 17.57 -6.13 -8.90
CA ILE A 500 16.40 -6.61 -9.61
C ILE A 500 16.51 -6.09 -11.05
N ARG A 501 16.63 -7.01 -12.00
CA ARG A 501 16.48 -6.72 -13.42
C ARG A 501 14.99 -6.57 -13.73
N VAL A 502 14.60 -5.36 -14.12
CA VAL A 502 13.23 -4.98 -14.46
C VAL A 502 13.11 -4.79 -15.98
N GLY A 503 12.31 -5.65 -16.62
CA GLY A 503 12.12 -5.66 -18.07
C GLY A 503 12.97 -6.72 -18.81
N PRO A 504 12.79 -6.84 -20.14
CA PRO A 504 13.50 -7.82 -20.96
C PRO A 504 14.99 -7.49 -21.06
N ALA A 505 15.84 -8.49 -21.31
CA ALA A 505 17.29 -8.31 -21.43
C ALA A 505 17.72 -7.32 -22.53
N SER A 506 16.86 -7.07 -23.53
CA SER A 506 17.09 -6.07 -24.58
C SER A 506 16.81 -4.63 -24.14
N ASN A 507 16.11 -4.42 -23.02
CA ASN A 507 15.75 -3.13 -22.46
C ASN A 507 15.37 -3.30 -20.98
N ALA A 508 16.38 -3.39 -20.11
CA ALA A 508 16.20 -3.60 -18.68
C ALA A 508 16.76 -2.45 -17.84
N TYR A 509 16.09 -2.19 -16.73
CA TYR A 509 16.64 -1.41 -15.62
C TYR A 509 17.19 -2.37 -14.55
N TYR A 510 18.19 -1.93 -13.80
CA TYR A 510 18.73 -2.67 -12.65
C TYR A 510 18.53 -1.83 -11.39
N ARG A 511 17.50 -2.16 -10.61
CA ARG A 511 17.17 -1.51 -9.32
C ARG A 511 17.81 -2.32 -8.18
N LEU A 512 18.34 -1.72 -7.13
CA LEU A 512 18.75 -2.48 -5.95
C LEU A 512 17.54 -3.16 -5.28
N SER A 513 17.74 -4.35 -4.70
CA SER A 513 16.68 -5.06 -3.98
C SER A 513 16.36 -4.44 -2.62
N ASP A 514 17.33 -3.81 -1.97
CA ASP A 514 17.24 -3.28 -0.60
C ASP A 514 17.25 -1.75 -0.52
N ALA A 515 17.26 -1.06 -1.67
CA ALA A 515 17.27 0.40 -1.76
C ALA A 515 16.60 0.88 -3.04
N ASN A 516 15.96 2.04 -2.99
CA ASN A 516 15.38 2.69 -4.16
C ASN A 516 16.43 3.41 -5.02
N LEU A 517 17.42 2.66 -5.48
CA LEU A 517 18.55 3.13 -6.27
C LEU A 517 18.74 2.24 -7.50
N PHE A 518 19.15 2.84 -8.60
CA PHE A 518 19.37 2.17 -9.89
C PHE A 518 20.86 2.17 -10.24
N LEU A 519 21.30 1.12 -10.92
CA LEU A 519 22.53 1.12 -11.69
C LEU A 519 22.43 2.24 -12.74
N SER A 520 23.31 3.22 -12.64
CA SER A 520 23.31 4.42 -13.47
C SER A 520 24.74 4.85 -13.77
N TYR A 521 24.92 6.04 -14.35
CA TYR A 521 26.23 6.61 -14.65
C TYR A 521 26.26 8.11 -14.40
N ARG A 522 27.46 8.64 -14.20
CA ARG A 522 27.71 10.08 -14.15
C ARG A 522 27.91 10.62 -15.56
N PHE A 523 27.06 11.55 -15.99
CA PHE A 523 27.09 12.14 -17.33
C PHE A 523 28.49 12.65 -17.74
N SER A 524 29.21 13.31 -16.83
CA SER A 524 30.50 13.95 -17.15
C SER A 524 31.67 12.99 -17.32
N THR A 525 31.63 11.80 -16.71
CA THR A 525 32.78 10.87 -16.70
C THR A 525 32.46 9.49 -17.25
N GLY A 526 31.18 9.14 -17.35
CA GLY A 526 30.72 7.78 -17.61
C GLY A 526 30.88 6.82 -16.43
N ALA A 527 31.41 7.27 -15.28
CA ALA A 527 31.59 6.40 -14.11
C ALA A 527 30.24 5.83 -13.65
N VAL A 528 30.20 4.52 -13.41
CA VAL A 528 28.99 3.82 -13.00
C VAL A 528 28.72 4.06 -11.51
N LYS A 529 27.45 4.30 -11.17
CA LYS A 529 27.01 4.75 -9.85
C LYS A 529 25.64 4.20 -9.49
N LEU A 530 25.28 4.32 -8.21
CA LEU A 530 23.92 4.16 -7.71
C LEU A 530 23.18 5.50 -7.76
N TYR A 531 21.95 5.52 -8.27
CA TYR A 531 21.20 6.77 -8.41
C TYR A 531 19.69 6.59 -8.19
N LYS A 532 19.04 7.58 -7.58
CA LYS A 532 17.61 7.54 -7.23
C LYS A 532 16.63 7.71 -8.40
N SER A 533 17.09 7.55 -9.65
CA SER A 533 16.28 7.73 -10.85
C SER A 533 16.70 6.74 -11.94
N PRO A 534 15.73 6.13 -12.63
CA PRO A 534 15.96 5.25 -13.77
C PRO A 534 16.19 6.02 -15.08
N LEU A 535 16.10 7.35 -15.08
CA LEU A 535 16.19 8.16 -16.31
C LEU A 535 17.48 7.85 -17.07
N GLN A 536 17.33 7.44 -18.35
CA GLN A 536 18.44 7.07 -19.25
C GLN A 536 19.33 5.92 -18.73
N ALA A 537 18.86 5.18 -17.72
CA ALA A 537 19.57 4.09 -17.05
C ALA A 537 19.02 2.71 -17.45
N ASN A 538 18.52 2.58 -18.68
CA ASN A 538 18.15 1.30 -19.28
C ASN A 538 19.32 0.72 -20.10
N TYR A 539 19.37 -0.61 -20.12
CA TYR A 539 20.48 -1.37 -20.66
C TYR A 539 20.01 -2.53 -21.54
N ALA A 540 20.79 -2.85 -22.57
CA ALA A 540 20.70 -4.10 -23.31
C ALA A 540 21.86 -5.02 -22.93
N VAL A 541 21.55 -6.29 -22.71
CA VAL A 541 22.53 -7.34 -22.44
C VAL A 541 22.72 -8.17 -23.71
N LYS A 542 23.95 -8.28 -24.18
CA LYS A 542 24.34 -9.07 -25.36
C LYS A 542 25.26 -10.20 -24.93
N ARG A 543 24.97 -11.43 -25.36
CA ARG A 543 25.84 -12.58 -25.08
C ARG A 543 27.14 -12.47 -25.89
N VAL A 544 28.27 -12.72 -25.22
CA VAL A 544 29.61 -12.77 -25.81
C VAL A 544 30.32 -14.01 -25.27
N GLY A 545 30.24 -15.11 -26.03
CA GLY A 545 30.66 -16.44 -25.55
C GLY A 545 29.82 -16.91 -24.35
N ASP A 546 30.50 -17.22 -23.25
CA ASP A 546 29.97 -17.56 -21.93
C ASP A 546 29.71 -16.34 -21.02
N ALA A 547 30.00 -15.13 -21.48
CA ALA A 547 29.79 -13.89 -20.73
C ALA A 547 28.78 -12.97 -21.44
N PHE A 548 28.57 -11.79 -20.88
CA PHE A 548 27.69 -10.76 -21.40
C PHE A 548 28.39 -9.42 -21.53
N ALA A 549 28.01 -8.64 -22.54
CA ALA A 549 28.29 -7.21 -22.62
C ALA A 549 27.02 -6.43 -22.26
N ILE A 550 27.17 -5.37 -21.45
CA ILE A 550 26.06 -4.55 -20.98
C ILE A 550 26.16 -3.19 -21.68
N GLU A 551 25.21 -2.89 -22.56
CA GLU A 551 25.15 -1.65 -23.34
C GLU A 551 24.14 -0.68 -22.70
N ASN A 552 24.55 0.57 -22.44
CA ASN A 552 23.60 1.61 -22.10
C ASN A 552 22.84 2.07 -23.34
N LEU A 553 21.51 2.04 -23.29
CA LEU A 553 20.68 2.30 -24.46
C LEU A 553 20.60 3.76 -24.87
N PHE A 554 20.90 4.70 -23.96
CA PHE A 554 20.95 6.12 -24.26
C PHE A 554 22.23 6.50 -25.04
N TRP A 555 23.40 6.13 -24.51
CA TRP A 555 24.68 6.47 -25.14
C TRP A 555 25.12 5.50 -26.24
N LYS A 556 24.54 4.31 -26.32
CA LYS A 556 25.02 3.21 -27.18
C LYS A 556 26.47 2.83 -26.91
N HIS A 557 26.85 2.84 -25.63
CA HIS A 557 28.20 2.48 -25.17
C HIS A 557 28.15 1.27 -24.23
N PHE A 558 29.14 0.40 -24.33
CA PHE A 558 29.29 -0.74 -23.44
C PHE A 558 29.94 -0.35 -22.12
N MET A 559 29.46 -0.97 -21.05
CA MET A 559 30.06 -0.88 -19.74
C MET A 559 31.39 -1.64 -19.71
N TRP A 560 32.45 -1.00 -19.22
CA TRP A 560 33.78 -1.59 -19.12
C TRP A 560 34.47 -1.21 -17.82
N LEU A 561 35.30 -2.11 -17.30
CA LEU A 561 36.06 -1.93 -16.08
C LEU A 561 37.38 -1.22 -16.37
N TYR A 562 37.64 -0.12 -15.66
CA TYR A 562 38.94 0.55 -15.61
C TYR A 562 39.44 0.58 -14.17
N LYS A 563 40.59 -0.06 -13.94
CA LYS A 563 41.09 -0.38 -12.59
C LYS A 563 40.01 -1.15 -11.83
N GLU A 564 39.36 -0.50 -10.87
CA GLU A 564 38.34 -1.11 -10.01
C GLU A 564 36.95 -0.55 -10.25
N SER A 565 36.77 0.47 -11.10
CA SER A 565 35.46 1.11 -11.30
C SER A 565 34.92 0.84 -12.71
N PRO A 566 33.63 0.50 -12.88
CA PRO A 566 33.01 0.41 -14.18
C PRO A 566 32.72 1.81 -14.76
N TYR A 567 32.79 1.91 -16.08
CA TYR A 567 32.50 3.12 -16.85
C TYR A 567 31.65 2.79 -18.08
N ILE A 568 30.82 3.75 -18.52
CA ILE A 568 30.04 3.71 -19.76
C ILE A 568 30.54 4.84 -20.66
N THR A 569 31.39 4.49 -21.62
CA THR A 569 32.03 5.44 -22.56
C THR A 569 32.33 4.73 -23.88
N ARG A 570 32.73 5.46 -24.92
CA ARG A 570 33.19 4.91 -26.21
C ARG A 570 34.34 3.89 -26.13
N LYS A 571 35.06 3.84 -25.00
CA LYS A 571 36.15 2.87 -24.78
C LYS A 571 35.67 1.44 -24.47
N GLY A 572 34.39 1.26 -24.16
CA GLY A 572 33.81 -0.06 -23.90
C GLY A 572 33.69 -0.87 -25.19
N ASP A 573 34.40 -1.99 -25.25
CA ASP A 573 34.45 -2.88 -26.41
C ASP A 573 34.05 -4.30 -25.96
N PRO A 574 32.90 -4.84 -26.42
CA PRO A 574 32.39 -6.14 -25.99
C PRO A 574 33.35 -7.30 -26.30
N GLY A 575 34.26 -7.14 -27.28
CA GLY A 575 35.30 -8.12 -27.58
C GLY A 575 36.40 -8.21 -26.53
N LYS A 576 36.55 -7.20 -25.67
CA LYS A 576 37.58 -7.15 -24.62
C LYS A 576 37.06 -7.67 -23.30
N ARG A 577 37.89 -8.46 -22.61
CA ARG A 577 37.57 -9.08 -21.32
C ARG A 577 37.17 -8.09 -20.23
N ASN A 578 37.64 -6.84 -20.30
CA ASN A 578 37.26 -5.78 -19.37
C ASN A 578 35.88 -5.16 -19.62
N ALA A 579 35.22 -5.43 -20.76
CA ALA A 579 33.81 -5.08 -20.99
C ALA A 579 32.86 -6.29 -20.94
N GLN A 580 33.37 -7.43 -20.47
CA GLN A 580 32.60 -8.66 -20.29
C GLN A 580 32.24 -8.86 -18.83
N TRP A 581 31.00 -9.25 -18.59
CA TRP A 581 30.36 -9.37 -17.29
C TRP A 581 29.65 -10.72 -17.18
N LEU A 582 29.69 -11.32 -16.00
CA LEU A 582 28.86 -12.47 -15.65
C LEU A 582 27.64 -11.94 -14.89
N ILE A 583 26.45 -12.29 -15.35
CA ILE A 583 25.19 -11.93 -14.70
C ILE A 583 24.65 -13.22 -14.10
N GLU A 584 24.76 -13.32 -12.79
CA GLU A 584 24.39 -14.52 -12.05
C GLU A 584 22.99 -14.29 -11.49
N SER A 585 22.01 -15.01 -12.04
CA SER A 585 20.67 -15.05 -11.47
C SER A 585 20.74 -15.73 -10.13
N ARG A 586 20.25 -15.04 -9.10
CA ARG A 586 19.69 -15.77 -7.98
C ARG A 586 18.30 -16.16 -8.42
N GLN A 587 18.12 -17.46 -8.71
CA GLN A 587 16.80 -18.01 -8.44
C GLN A 587 16.48 -17.54 -7.02
N ALA A 588 15.32 -16.89 -6.84
CA ALA A 588 14.75 -16.89 -5.50
C ALA A 588 14.87 -18.35 -5.05
N ASP A 589 15.47 -18.59 -3.88
CA ASP A 589 15.41 -19.91 -3.26
C ASP A 589 13.92 -20.20 -3.11
N ALA A 590 13.36 -20.80 -4.15
CA ALA A 590 11.96 -21.10 -4.29
C ALA A 590 11.77 -22.39 -3.50
N PRO A 591 10.77 -22.47 -2.62
CA PRO A 591 10.10 -23.75 -2.46
C PRO A 591 9.54 -24.22 -3.81
#